data_AF-A0A7V8VY68-F1
#
_entry.id   AF-A0A7V8VY68-F1
#
_cell.length_a   1.000
_cell.length_b   1.000
_cell.length_c   1.000
_cell.angle_alpha   90.00
_cell.angle_beta   90.00
_cell.angle_gamma   90.00
#
_symmetry.space_group_name_H-M   'P 1'
#
loop_
_entity.id
_entity.type
_entity.pdbx_description
1 polymer ?
#
loop_
_entity_poly.entity_id
_entity_poly.type
_entity_poly.pdbx_seq_one_letter_code
_entity_poly.pdbx_strand_id
1 'polypeptide(L)' 'MILAKVTIDNYKQYRGHHEFEIPGGATIGVIGANGVGKTTLFEAIEWCLYSPPAIAAK' A
#
# COMPACT_ATOMS: atom_id res chain seq x y z
N MET A 1 -0.42 15.11 -4.36
CA MET A 1 -0.07 13.71 -4.72
C MET A 1 -1.38 12.94 -4.84
N ILE A 2 -1.56 12.17 -5.93
CA ILE A 2 -2.76 11.35 -6.16
C ILE A 2 -2.28 9.92 -6.33
N LEU A 3 -2.77 9.00 -5.49
CA LEU A 3 -2.56 7.56 -5.69
C LEU A 3 -3.62 7.07 -6.68
N ALA A 4 -3.21 6.50 -7.80
CA ALA A 4 -4.13 5.96 -8.82
C ALA A 4 -4.26 4.44 -8.71
N LYS A 5 -3.17 3.76 -8.37
CA LYS A 5 -3.10 2.31 -8.22
C LYS A 5 -2.09 1.97 -7.15
N VAL A 6 -2.41 0.98 -6.33
CA VAL A 6 -1.50 0.42 -5.35
C VAL A 6 -1.45 -1.09 -5.59
N THR A 7 -0.22 -1.60 -5.69
CA THR A 7 0.07 -3.02 -5.80
C THR A 7 0.94 -3.42 -4.62
N ILE A 8 0.58 -4.53 -3.96
CA ILE A 8 1.31 -5.09 -2.83
C ILE A 8 1.60 -6.56 -3.10
N ASP A 9 2.89 -6.89 -3.09
CA ASP A 9 3.39 -8.25 -3.28
C ASP A 9 4.15 -8.71 -2.04
N ASN A 10 3.61 -9.73 -1.35
CA ASN A 10 4.26 -10.40 -0.22
C ASN A 10 4.87 -9.46 0.84
N TYR A 11 4.10 -8.46 1.29
CA TYR A 11 4.55 -7.48 2.30
C TYR A 11 3.90 -7.72 3.66
N LYS A 12 4.70 -8.16 4.64
CA LYS A 12 4.27 -8.46 6.03
C LYS A 12 3.04 -9.40 6.03
N GLN A 13 1.90 -9.01 6.61
CA GLN A 13 0.68 -9.84 6.60
C GLN A 13 -0.08 -9.84 5.26
N TYR A 14 0.25 -8.96 4.31
CA TYR A 14 -0.29 -9.00 2.95
C TYR A 14 0.45 -10.07 2.14
N ARG A 15 -0.03 -11.31 2.23
CA ARG A 15 0.52 -12.47 1.50
C ARG A 15 -0.05 -12.54 0.08
N GLY A 16 0.76 -12.89 -0.91
CA GLY A 16 0.35 -12.96 -2.31
C GLY A 16 0.33 -11.59 -3.00
N HIS A 17 -0.37 -11.51 -4.13
CA HIS A 17 -0.51 -10.32 -4.95
C HIS A 17 -1.85 -9.64 -4.69
N HIS A 18 -1.82 -8.37 -4.31
CA HIS A 18 -3.00 -7.53 -4.09
C HIS A 18 -2.92 -6.28 -4.94
N GLU A 19 -4.01 -5.94 -5.61
CA GLU A 19 -4.10 -4.77 -6.47
C GLU A 19 -5.40 -4.03 -6.21
N PHE A 20 -5.32 -2.71 -6.06
CA PHE A 20 -6.49 -1.85 -5.93
C PHE A 20 -6.30 -0.55 -6.71
N GLU A 21 -7.30 -0.23 -7.52
CA GLU A 21 -7.40 1.02 -8.26
C GLU A 21 -8.18 2.05 -7.45
N ILE A 22 -7.70 3.29 -7.47
CA ILE A 22 -8.31 4.40 -6.75
C ILE A 22 -8.91 5.33 -7.79
N PRO A 23 -10.26 5.47 -7.82
CA PRO A 23 -10.91 6.39 -8.73
C PRO A 23 -10.46 7.83 -8.46
N GLY A 24 -10.24 8.60 -9.53
CA GLY A 24 -9.84 10.00 -9.41
C GLY A 24 -10.85 10.83 -8.61
N GLY A 25 -10.37 11.58 -7.63
CA GLY A 25 -11.21 12.42 -6.76
C GLY A 25 -11.98 11.66 -5.67
N ALA A 26 -11.82 10.34 -5.56
CA ALA A 26 -12.45 9.56 -4.50
C ALA A 26 -11.77 9.77 -3.14
N THR A 27 -12.56 9.67 -2.07
CA THR A 27 -12.06 9.52 -0.71
C THR A 27 -12.18 8.07 -0.29
N ILE A 28 -11.10 7.48 0.22
CA ILE A 28 -11.03 6.06 0.56
C ILE A 28 -10.92 5.89 2.08
N GLY A 29 -11.75 5.01 2.65
CA GLY A 29 -11.67 4.60 4.05
C GLY A 29 -11.03 3.22 4.19
N VAL A 30 -10.08 3.08 5.13
CA VAL A 30 -9.47 1.79 5.48
C VAL A 30 -10.08 1.31 6.80
N ILE A 31 -10.94 0.29 6.75
CA ILE A 31 -11.71 -0.22 7.89
C ILE A 31 -11.40 -1.69 8.20
N GLY A 32 -11.65 -2.12 9.44
CA GLY A 32 -11.48 -3.51 9.87
C GLY A 32 -11.03 -3.65 11.32
N ALA A 33 -10.97 -4.88 11.83
CA ALA A 33 -10.53 -5.18 13.20
C ALA A 33 -9.06 -4.77 13.46
N ASN A 34 -8.65 -4.75 14.73
CA ASN A 34 -7.26 -4.51 15.09
C ASN A 34 -6.37 -5.67 14.64
N GLY A 35 -5.15 -5.37 14.17
CA GLY A 35 -4.20 -6.37 13.69
C GLY A 35 -4.40 -6.85 12.25
N VAL A 36 -5.48 -6.47 11.55
CA VAL A 36 -5.73 -6.89 10.14
C VAL A 36 -4.78 -6.26 9.13
N GLY A 37 -4.04 -5.22 9.53
CA GLY A 37 -3.00 -4.63 8.69
C GLY A 37 -3.23 -3.20 8.19
N LYS A 38 -4.18 -2.47 8.77
CA LYS A 38 -4.48 -1.07 8.39
C LYS A 38 -3.23 -0.19 8.46
N THR A 39 -2.54 -0.15 9.61
CA THR A 39 -1.30 0.62 9.77
C THR A 39 -0.23 0.17 8.77
N THR A 40 -0.12 -1.13 8.52
CA THR A 40 0.84 -1.66 7.55
C THR A 40 0.56 -1.26 6.11
N LEU A 41 -0.70 -1.03 5.73
CA LEU A 41 -1.01 -0.44 4.42
C LEU A 41 -0.39 0.95 4.31
N PHE A 42 -0.54 1.78 5.34
CA PHE A 42 0.08 3.11 5.37
C PHE A 42 1.61 3.03 5.39
N GLU A 43 2.20 2.09 6.13
CA GLU A 43 3.66 1.86 6.11
C GLU A 43 4.15 1.44 4.71
N ALA A 44 3.40 0.61 3.98
CA ALA A 44 3.75 0.23 2.61
C ALA A 44 3.77 1.45 1.68
N ILE A 45 2.75 2.31 1.80
CA ILE A 45 2.66 3.56 1.03
C ILE A 45 3.81 4.51 1.42
N GLU A 46 4.04 4.71 2.72
CA GLU A 46 5.14 5.53 3.24
C GLU A 46 6.49 5.04 2.72
N TRP A 47 6.73 3.73 2.78
CA TRP A 47 7.97 3.12 2.30
C TRP A 47 8.18 3.36 0.80
N CYS A 48 7.14 3.16 -0.03
CA CYS A 48 7.22 3.43 -1.46
C CYS A 48 7.46 4.92 -1.80
N LEU A 49 6.93 5.84 -1.01
CA LEU A 49 7.01 7.28 -1.29
C LEU A 49 8.29 7.94 -0.76
N TYR A 50 8.72 7.56 0.43
CA TYR A 50 9.80 8.23 1.17
C TYR A 50 11.04 7.38 1.35
N SER A 51 10.95 6.08 1.11
CA SER A 51 12.09 5.17 0.94
C SER A 51 12.07 4.49 -0.44
N PRO A 52 11.81 5.21 -1.56
CA PRO A 52 11.69 4.59 -2.87
C PRO A 52 13.03 3.95 -3.24
N PRO A 53 13.07 2.63 -3.37
CA PRO A 53 14.24 1.98 -3.87
C PRO A 53 14.24 2.09 -5.40
N ALA A 54 15.20 2.81 -5.97
CA ALA A 54 16.08 2.16 -6.95
C ALA A 54 17.05 1.14 -6.24
N ILE A 55 16.72 0.69 -5.01
CA ILE A 55 17.56 0.39 -3.84
C ILE A 55 17.04 -0.90 -3.13
N ALA A 56 16.63 -1.94 -3.84
CA ALA A 56 17.57 -3.00 -4.16
C ALA A 56 17.57 -3.15 -5.67
N ALA A 57 18.60 -2.64 -6.33
CA ALA A 57 18.85 -2.94 -7.73
C ALA A 57 19.15 -4.45 -7.89
N LYS A 58 18.10 -5.26 -8.01
CA LYS A 58 17.97 -6.51 -8.78
C LYS A 58 16.65 -7.21 -8.50
#